data_AF-A0A235BA04-F1
#
_entry.id   AF-A0A235BA04-F1
#
_cell.length_a   1.000
_cell.length_b   1.000
_cell.length_c   1.000
_cell.angle_alpha   90.00
_cell.angle_beta   90.00
_cell.angle_gamma   90.00
#
_symmetry.space_group_name_H-M   'P 1'
#
loop_
_entity.id
_entity.type
_entity.pdbx_description
1 polymer ?
#
loop_
_entity_poly.entity_id
_entity_poly.type
_entity_poly.pdbx_seq_one_letter_code
_entity_poly.pdbx_strand_id
1 'polypeptide(L)' 'MALPKEEFDRLFQQIPDSEKKSLLDYMEYLAERAAKKAWNEIEEVDESLTEEEKRELAKAKEDDEWISLEDLKRELNL' A
#
# COMPACT_ATOMS: atom_id res chain seq x y z
N MET A 1 0.22 6.95 -14.42
CA MET A 1 1.54 6.87 -15.10
C MET A 1 2.33 5.84 -14.31
N ALA A 2 2.59 4.66 -14.87
CA ALA A 2 3.32 3.59 -14.19
C ALA A 2 4.79 3.66 -14.64
N LEU A 3 5.71 3.82 -13.68
CA LEU A 3 7.14 3.79 -13.95
C LEU A 3 7.62 2.32 -13.94
N PRO A 4 8.51 1.92 -14.86
CA PRO A 4 9.16 0.61 -14.80
C PRO A 4 9.95 0.47 -13.49
N LYS A 5 9.89 -0.72 -12.86
CA LYS A 5 10.59 -1.01 -11.61
C LYS A 5 12.09 -0.69 -11.68
N GLU A 6 12.71 -0.97 -12.82
CA GLU A 6 14.12 -0.71 -13.09
C GLU A 6 14.49 0.78 -13.01
N GLU A 7 13.57 1.65 -13.41
CA GLU A 7 13.79 3.10 -13.37
C GLU A 7 13.67 3.63 -11.93
N PHE A 8 12.75 3.06 -11.15
CA PHE A 8 12.64 3.34 -9.72
C PHE A 8 13.90 2.89 -8.96
N ASP A 9 14.33 1.65 -9.17
CA ASP A 9 15.51 1.09 -8.49
C ASP A 9 16.77 1.92 -8.80
N ARG A 10 16.92 2.36 -10.06
CA ARG A 10 18.04 3.21 -10.48
C ARG A 10 18.01 4.58 -9.81
N LEU A 11 16.85 5.22 -9.70
CA LEU A 11 16.71 6.51 -9.03
C LEU A 11 16.93 6.37 -7.51
N PHE A 12 16.41 5.31 -6.90
CA PHE A 12 16.56 5.03 -5.48
C PHE A 12 18.02 4.77 -5.10
N GLN A 13 18.78 4.07 -5.96
CA GLN A 13 20.22 3.82 -5.78
C GLN A 13 21.08 5.08 -5.88
N GLN A 14 20.61 6.13 -6.56
CA GLN A 14 21.34 7.40 -6.72
C GLN A 14 21.19 8.34 -5.51
N ILE A 15 20.26 8.04 -4.60
CA ILE A 15 20.01 8.85 -3.42
C ILE A 15 21.03 8.50 -2.33
N PRO A 16 21.59 9.50 -1.61
CA PRO A 16 22.45 9.24 -0.45
C PRO A 16 21.73 8.39 0.60
N ASP A 17 22.41 7.43 1.22
CA ASP A 17 21.80 6.56 2.24
C ASP A 17 21.18 7.34 3.40
N SER A 18 21.71 8.52 3.72
CA SER A 18 21.18 9.45 4.71
C SER A 18 19.79 10.00 4.35
N GLU A 19 19.45 10.06 3.06
CA GLU A 19 18.21 10.63 2.54
C GLU A 19 17.20 9.57 2.10
N LYS A 20 17.64 8.32 1.87
CA LYS A 20 16.74 7.19 1.54
C LYS A 20 15.66 6.98 2.60
N LYS A 21 16.02 7.12 3.87
CA LYS A 21 15.06 7.02 4.99
C LYS A 21 13.99 8.11 4.90
N SER A 22 14.40 9.36 4.72
CA SER A 22 13.46 10.49 4.58
C SER A 22 12.57 10.38 3.34
N LEU A 23 13.08 9.82 2.24
CA LEU A 23 12.27 9.54 1.06
C LEU A 23 11.20 8.49 1.35
N LEU A 24 11.58 7.37 1.98
CA LEU A 24 10.64 6.31 2.35
C LEU A 24 9.56 6.82 3.31
N ASP A 25 9.96 7.58 4.34
CA ASP A 25 9.03 8.20 5.28
C ASP A 25 8.05 9.15 4.57
N TYR A 26 8.53 9.89 3.56
CA TYR A 26 7.69 10.78 2.76
C TYR A 26 6.75 10.02 1.82
N MET A 27 7.22 8.93 1.21
CA MET A 27 6.39 8.04 0.39
C MET A 27 5.28 7.39 1.23
N GLU A 28 5.61 6.93 2.44
CA GLU A 28 4.65 6.39 3.41
C GLU A 28 3.60 7.45 3.77
N TYR A 29 4.02 8.66 4.12
CA TYR A 29 3.10 9.76 4.39
C TYR A 29 2.18 10.09 3.20
N LEU A 30 2.71 10.11 1.97
CA LEU A 30 1.90 10.36 0.78
C LEU A 30 0.88 9.24 0.53
N ALA A 31 1.27 7.98 0.72
CA ALA A 31 0.39 6.83 0.58
C ALA A 31 -0.74 6.88 1.63
N GLU A 32 -0.40 7.11 2.90
CA GLU A 32 -1.39 7.25 3.97
C GLU A 32 -2.32 8.44 3.73
N ARG A 33 -1.79 9.58 3.30
CA ARG A 33 -2.59 10.76 2.99
C ARG A 33 -3.55 10.51 1.82
N ALA A 34 -3.08 9.84 0.77
CA ALA A 34 -3.91 9.47 -0.37
C ALA A 34 -5.00 8.49 0.04
N ALA A 35 -4.66 7.47 0.83
CA ALA A 35 -5.63 6.52 1.39
C ALA A 35 -6.67 7.24 2.26
N LYS A 36 -6.23 8.11 3.18
CA LYS A 36 -7.14 8.89 4.04
C LYS A 36 -8.05 9.82 3.25
N LYS A 37 -7.54 10.43 2.17
CA LYS A 37 -8.37 11.24 1.27
C LYS A 37 -9.40 10.38 0.55
N ALA A 38 -9.02 9.19 0.07
CA ALA A 38 -9.95 8.25 -0.53
C ALA A 38 -11.02 7.80 0.47
N TRP A 39 -10.65 7.48 1.72
CA TRP A 39 -11.61 7.14 2.78
C TRP A 39 -12.60 8.26 3.08
N ASN A 40 -12.14 9.53 3.08
CA ASN A 40 -13.02 10.69 3.28
C ASN A 40 -13.93 10.97 2.07
N GLU A 41 -13.62 10.44 0.89
CA GLU A 41 -14.40 10.59 -0.34
C GLU A 41 -15.36 9.42 -0.58
N ILE A 42 -15.27 8.34 0.20
CA ILE A 42 -16.25 7.25 0.19
C ILE A 42 -17.51 7.75 0.91
N GLU A 43 -18.62 7.81 0.19
CA GLU A 43 -19.92 8.04 0.82
C GLU A 43 -20.20 6.90 1.82
N GLU A 44 -20.54 7.25 3.06
CA GLU A 44 -21.02 6.26 4.02
C GLU A 44 -22.33 5.68 3.50
N VAL A 45 -22.31 4.39 3.17
CA VAL A 45 -23.49 3.64 2.75
C VAL A 45 -23.96 2.83 3.95
N ASP A 46 -25.23 2.99 4.35
CA ASP A 46 -25.85 2.28 5.49
C ASP A 46 -26.32 0.86 5.10
N GLU A 47 -25.84 0.34 3.97
CA GLU A 47 -26.20 -0.98 3.45
C GLU A 47 -25.25 -2.04 3.98
N SER A 48 -25.80 -3.05 4.64
CA SER A 48 -25.03 -4.22 5.04
C SER A 48 -24.61 -5.01 3.82
N LEU A 49 -23.36 -5.49 3.79
CA LEU A 49 -22.86 -6.40 2.76
C LEU A 49 -23.82 -7.57 2.55
N THR A 50 -24.07 -7.90 1.28
CA THR A 50 -24.84 -9.07 0.88
C THR A 50 -24.10 -10.37 1.18
N GLU A 51 -24.82 -11.49 1.21
CA GLU A 51 -24.22 -12.80 1.48
C GLU A 51 -23.23 -13.26 0.40
N GLU A 52 -23.36 -12.75 -0.84
CA GLU A 52 -22.39 -13.00 -1.91
C GLU A 52 -21.11 -12.21 -1.71
N GLU A 53 -21.20 -10.91 -1.38
CA GLU A 53 -20.03 -10.06 -1.09
C GLU A 53 -19.23 -10.55 0.11
N LYS A 54 -19.92 -11.05 1.16
CA LYS A 54 -19.27 -11.68 2.32
C LYS A 54 -18.46 -12.91 1.94
N ARG A 55 -18.96 -13.73 1.00
CA ARG A 55 -18.24 -14.92 0.52
C ARG A 55 -17.03 -14.57 -0.33
N GLU A 56 -17.10 -13.52 -1.14
CA GLU A 56 -15.95 -13.05 -1.92
C GLU A 56 -14.85 -12.49 -1.02
N LEU A 57 -15.20 -11.69 -0.01
CA LEU A 57 -14.25 -11.21 1.01
C LEU A 57 -13.59 -12.36 1.78
N ALA A 58 -14.33 -13.43 2.07
CA ALA A 58 -13.77 -14.60 2.73
C ALA A 58 -12.73 -15.32 1.85
N LYS A 59 -12.99 -15.44 0.54
CA LYS A 59 -12.02 -16.01 -0.41
C LYS A 59 -10.80 -15.13 -0.61
N ALA A 60 -10.98 -13.82 -0.71
CA ALA A 60 -9.87 -12.87 -0.87
C ALA A 60 -8.91 -12.86 0.34
N LYS A 61 -9.38 -13.27 1.52
CA LYS A 61 -8.54 -13.46 2.71
C LYS A 61 -7.78 -14.79 2.73
N GLU A 62 -8.20 -15.77 1.94
CA GLU A 62 -7.49 -17.04 1.75
C GLU A 62 -6.43 -16.96 0.65
N ASP A 63 -6.55 -16.00 -0.28
CA ASP A 63 -5.52 -15.72 -1.28
C ASP A 63 -4.33 -14.99 -0.63
N ASP A 64 -3.23 -15.72 -0.42
CA ASP A 64 -1.89 -15.24 -0.02
C ASP A 64 -1.21 -14.34 -1.08
N GLU A 65 -1.96 -13.87 -2.08
CA GLU A 65 -1.45 -13.00 -3.16
C GLU A 65 -1.15 -11.56 -2.68
N TRP A 66 -1.55 -11.21 -1.45
CA TRP A 66 -1.36 -9.88 -0.88
C TRP A 66 -0.52 -9.93 0.39
N ILE A 67 0.68 -9.35 0.31
CA ILE A 67 1.55 -9.13 1.46
C ILE A 67 1.24 -7.79 2.11
N SER A 68 1.10 -7.75 3.44
CA SER A 68 0.91 -6.49 4.15
C SER A 68 2.21 -5.67 4.16
N LEU A 69 2.08 -4.34 4.30
CA LEU A 69 3.25 -3.44 4.41
C LEU A 69 4.11 -3.76 5.63
N GLU A 70 3.51 -4.26 6.70
CA GLU A 70 4.20 -4.72 7.91
C GLU A 70 5.00 -5.99 7.66
N ASP A 71 4.45 -6.93 6.89
CA ASP A 71 5.14 -8.16 6.49
C ASP A 71 6.32 -7.84 5.56
N LEU A 72 6.15 -6.87 4.66
CA LEU A 72 7.20 -6.42 3.74
C LEU A 72 8.36 -5.71 4.48
N LYS A 73 8.06 -4.93 5.53
CA LYS A 73 9.07 -4.35 6.43
C LYS A 73 9.83 -5.44 7.21
N ARG A 74 9.11 -6.47 7.69
CA ARG A 74 9.72 -7.64 8.36
C ARG A 74 10.65 -8.44 7.45
N GLU A 75 10.25 -8.71 6.21
CA GLU A 75 11.08 -9.46 5.26
C GLU A 75 12.36 -8.69 4.87
N LEU A 76 12.29 -7.35 4.84
CA LEU A 76 13.42 -6.49 4.50
C LEU A 76 14.34 -6.15 5.69
N ASN A 77 14.08 -6.67 6.89
CA ASN A 77 14.84 -6.37 8.12
C ASN A 77 14.93 -4.85 8.41
N LEU A 78 13.86 -4.12 8.12
CA LEU A 78 13.72 -2.68 8.37
C LEU A 78 12.96 -2.36 9.65
#